data_AF-A0A8I2YDJ0-F1
#
_entry.id   AF-A0A8I2YDJ0-F1
#
_cell.length_a   1.000
_cell.length_b   1.000
_cell.length_c   1.000
_cell.angle_alpha   90.00
_cell.angle_beta   90.00
_cell.angle_gamma   90.00
#
_symmetry.space_group_name_H-M   'P 1'
#
loop_
_entity.id
_entity.type
_entity.pdbx_description
1 polymer ?
#
loop_
_entity_poly.entity_id
_entity_poly.type
_entity_poly.pdbx_seq_one_letter_code
_entity_poly.pdbx_strand_id
1 'polypeptide(L)'
;MVEAFGKRWGNHSSFKVGPVDQSGSPTFTINHFNGPMSYSSEGLLERNLDSLNPDFVSLLRGSLAGALDGAEGVGSANPFVKGLFSTKAIATQAHRKNEDIIVSAQQPIKPMRTPSTRRKGTIKRMAMLREDAAVEEQERDDDDARIQGRSEYLV
;
A
#
# COMPACT_ATOMS: atom_id res chain seq x y z
N MET A 1 15.82 5.88 -11.56
CA MET A 1 14.45 5.44 -11.18
C MET A 1 13.46 5.62 -12.32
N VAL A 2 13.20 6.85 -12.79
CA VAL A 2 12.15 7.15 -13.80
C VAL A 2 12.33 6.35 -15.09
N GLU A 3 13.58 6.07 -15.50
CA GLU A 3 13.87 5.18 -16.62
C GLU A 3 13.31 3.76 -16.45
N ALA A 4 13.36 3.20 -15.24
CA ALA A 4 12.79 1.89 -14.96
C ALA A 4 11.25 1.93 -15.09
N PHE A 5 10.63 3.06 -14.73
CA PHE A 5 9.19 3.24 -14.93
C PHE A 5 8.85 3.30 -16.42
N GLY A 6 9.64 4.02 -17.21
CA GLY A 6 9.53 4.04 -18.68
C GLY A 6 9.66 2.65 -19.30
N LYS A 7 10.67 1.87 -18.88
CA LYS A 7 10.87 0.50 -19.38
C LYS A 7 9.70 -0.43 -19.06
N ARG A 8 9.11 -0.31 -17.88
CA ARG A 8 8.04 -1.22 -17.43
C ARG A 8 6.64 -0.79 -17.87
N TRP A 9 6.35 0.51 -17.89
CA TRP A 9 5.00 1.06 -18.09
C TRP A 9 4.90 2.05 -19.23
N GLY A 10 5.94 2.25 -20.04
CA GLY A 10 5.90 3.17 -21.19
C GLY A 10 4.81 2.87 -22.21
N ASN A 11 4.34 1.62 -22.28
CA ASN A 11 3.25 1.20 -23.17
C ASN A 11 1.85 1.44 -22.56
N HIS A 12 1.75 1.89 -21.31
CA HIS A 12 0.46 2.08 -20.63
C HIS A 12 -0.10 3.47 -20.93
N SER A 13 -1.35 3.55 -21.40
CA SER A 13 -2.00 4.81 -21.80
C SER A 13 -2.08 5.86 -20.67
N SER A 14 -2.10 5.40 -19.42
CA SER A 14 -2.12 6.28 -18.24
C SER A 14 -0.75 6.73 -17.74
N PHE A 15 0.36 6.36 -18.39
CA PHE A 15 1.71 6.72 -17.95
C PHE A 15 2.52 7.36 -19.07
N LYS A 16 3.19 8.47 -18.78
CA LYS A 16 4.13 9.12 -19.70
C LYS A 16 5.36 9.59 -18.95
N VAL A 17 6.53 9.46 -19.55
CA VAL A 17 7.76 10.06 -19.03
C VAL A 17 7.80 11.53 -19.47
N GLY A 18 7.99 12.43 -18.51
CA GLY A 18 8.04 13.87 -18.75
C GLY A 18 9.47 14.37 -18.96
N PRO A 19 9.64 15.62 -19.40
CA PRO A 19 10.95 16.24 -19.52
C PRO A 19 11.61 16.43 -18.15
N VAL A 20 12.90 16.74 -18.16
CA VAL A 20 13.63 17.15 -16.96
C VAL A 20 13.12 18.53 -16.52
N ASP A 21 12.82 18.68 -15.24
CA ASP A 21 12.36 19.94 -14.65
C ASP A 21 13.52 20.95 -14.47
N GLN A 22 13.21 22.19 -14.08
CA GLN A 22 14.19 23.25 -13.81
C GLN A 22 15.22 22.87 -12.75
N SER A 23 14.88 21.94 -11.84
CA SER A 23 15.81 21.39 -10.83
C SER A 23 16.74 20.29 -11.37
N GLY A 24 16.66 19.95 -12.66
CA GLY A 24 17.44 18.85 -13.24
C GLY A 24 16.90 17.46 -12.92
N SER A 25 15.75 17.38 -12.23
CA SER A 25 15.12 16.11 -11.86
C SER A 25 14.17 15.61 -12.96
N PRO A 26 14.19 14.30 -13.30
CA PRO A 26 13.26 13.76 -14.29
C PRO A 26 11.83 13.77 -13.74
N THR A 27 10.85 14.01 -14.60
CA THR A 27 9.42 14.00 -14.22
C THR A 27 8.69 12.85 -14.90
N PHE A 28 7.53 12.47 -14.35
CA PHE A 28 6.62 11.51 -14.98
C PHE A 28 5.18 11.92 -14.74
N THR A 29 4.31 11.63 -15.71
CA THR A 29 2.90 11.98 -15.68
C THR A 29 2.05 10.73 -15.54
N ILE A 30 1.09 10.78 -14.62
CA ILE A 30 0.06 9.74 -14.44
C ILE A 30 -1.31 10.34 -14.76
N ASN A 31 -2.07 9.65 -15.61
CA ASN A 31 -3.47 10.00 -15.87
C ASN A 31 -4.35 9.37 -14.79
N HIS A 32 -4.75 10.18 -13.81
CA HIS A 32 -5.74 9.80 -12.81
C HIS A 32 -7.16 9.93 -13.36
N PHE A 33 -8.16 9.45 -12.61
CA PHE A 33 -9.57 9.65 -12.95
C PHE A 33 -9.94 11.15 -13.04
N ASN A 34 -9.26 11.98 -12.24
CA ASN A 34 -9.46 13.43 -12.18
C ASN A 34 -8.56 14.20 -13.18
N GLY A 35 -7.86 13.48 -14.07
CA GLY A 35 -6.97 14.06 -15.08
C GLY A 35 -5.48 13.75 -14.89
N PRO A 36 -4.63 14.24 -15.81
CA PRO A 36 -3.18 14.05 -15.76
C PRO A 36 -2.54 14.88 -14.63
N MET A 37 -1.70 14.24 -13.82
CA MET A 37 -0.78 14.92 -12.90
C MET A 37 0.66 14.56 -13.21
N SER A 38 1.52 15.58 -13.24
CA SER A 38 2.97 15.44 -13.40
C SER A 38 3.64 15.48 -12.04
N TYR A 39 4.46 14.47 -11.76
CA TYR A 39 5.23 14.33 -10.53
C TYR A 39 6.71 14.55 -10.82
N SER A 40 7.37 15.27 -9.92
CA SER A 40 8.83 15.30 -9.87
C SER A 40 9.35 14.05 -9.18
N SER A 41 10.40 13.43 -9.74
CA SER A 41 11.09 12.31 -9.09
C SER A 41 12.13 12.76 -8.07
N GLU A 42 12.28 14.07 -7.87
CA GLU A 42 13.21 14.68 -6.94
C GLU A 42 12.98 14.17 -5.51
N GLY A 43 14.01 13.55 -4.92
CA GLY A 43 13.95 13.08 -3.55
C GLY A 43 13.03 11.87 -3.32
N LEU A 44 12.53 11.20 -4.36
CA LEU A 44 11.51 10.15 -4.20
C LEU A 44 12.08 8.92 -3.49
N LEU A 45 13.32 8.53 -3.79
CA LEU A 45 13.97 7.41 -3.10
C LEU A 45 14.28 7.76 -1.65
N GLU A 46 14.78 8.96 -1.41
CA GLU A 46 15.16 9.46 -0.10
C GLU A 46 13.94 9.55 0.82
N ARG A 47 12.83 10.09 0.30
CA ARG A 47 11.54 10.12 1.03
C ARG A 47 10.95 8.74 1.22
N ASN A 48 11.08 7.83 0.27
CA ASN A 48 10.57 6.46 0.45
C ASN A 48 11.44 5.63 1.40
N LEU A 49 12.71 5.99 1.58
CA LEU A 49 13.59 5.37 2.56
C LEU A 49 13.24 5.80 3.99
N ASP A 50 12.59 6.95 4.22
CA ASP A 50 12.21 7.43 5.57
C ASP A 50 13.31 7.21 6.63
N SER A 51 14.54 7.56 6.24
CA SER A 51 15.73 7.37 7.07
C SER A 51 15.77 8.43 8.17
N LEU A 52 15.99 7.98 9.40
CA LEU A 52 16.13 8.83 10.58
C LEU A 52 17.59 8.84 11.03
N ASN A 53 18.04 9.96 11.58
CA ASN A 53 19.39 10.04 12.14
C ASN A 53 19.46 9.14 13.41
N PRO A 54 20.36 8.15 13.45
CA PRO A 54 20.49 7.21 14.58
C PRO A 54 20.90 7.91 15.89
N ASP A 55 21.57 9.05 15.83
CA ASP A 55 22.00 9.80 17.02
C ASP A 55 20.81 10.36 17.79
N PHE A 56 19.80 10.88 17.06
CA PHE A 56 18.57 11.37 17.70
C PHE A 56 17.76 10.24 18.33
N VAL A 57 17.75 9.06 17.71
CA VAL A 57 17.09 7.88 18.28
C VAL A 57 17.81 7.42 19.54
N SER A 58 19.14 7.40 19.52
CA SER A 58 19.98 7.00 20.67
C SER A 58 19.80 7.98 21.84
N LEU A 59 19.81 9.29 21.56
CA LEU A 59 19.60 10.33 22.56
C LEU A 59 18.21 10.27 23.19
N LEU A 60 17.16 10.12 22.38
CA LEU A 60 15.78 10.17 22.89
C LEU A 60 15.36 8.87 23.58
N ARG A 61 15.89 7.72 23.15
CA ARG A 61 15.67 6.42 23.78
C ARG A 61 16.47 6.27 25.07
N GLY A 62 17.74 6.69 25.07
CA GLY A 62 18.68 6.45 26.17
C GLY A 62 19.28 5.04 26.12
N SER A 63 20.37 4.85 26.86
CA SER A 63 21.03 3.55 27.00
C SER A 63 20.32 2.68 28.05
N LEU A 64 20.18 1.38 27.77
CA LEU A 64 19.69 0.39 28.74
C LEU A 64 20.75 0.03 29.80
N ALA A 65 22.03 0.29 29.50
CA ALA A 65 23.16 -0.01 30.37
C ALA A 65 23.32 1.07 31.43
N GLY A 66 22.59 0.92 32.53
CA GLY A 66 23.00 1.42 33.84
C GLY A 66 22.77 2.90 34.10
N ALA A 67 21.78 3.16 34.95
CA ALA A 67 21.70 4.35 35.81
C ALA A 67 22.82 4.33 36.88
N LEU A 68 24.07 4.15 36.45
CA LEU A 68 25.24 4.23 37.30
C LEU A 68 26.01 5.47 36.88
N ASP A 69 25.84 6.51 37.68
CA ASP A 69 26.44 7.84 37.58
C ASP A 69 25.66 8.87 36.76
N GLY A 70 25.41 10.02 37.39
CA GLY A 70 24.35 10.96 37.04
C GLY A 70 24.42 11.51 35.61
N ALA A 71 23.25 11.68 35.02
CA ALA A 71 22.93 12.50 33.84
C ALA A 71 23.27 11.98 32.42
N GLU A 72 24.19 11.05 32.20
CA GLU A 72 24.65 10.72 30.83
C GLU A 72 24.02 9.48 30.14
N GLY A 73 23.08 8.78 30.79
CA GLY A 73 22.43 7.58 30.22
C GLY A 73 20.91 7.64 30.11
N VAL A 74 20.29 8.66 30.73
CA VAL A 74 18.83 8.79 30.78
C VAL A 74 18.43 9.49 29.49
N GLY A 75 17.82 8.76 28.55
CA GLY A 75 17.22 9.36 27.35
C GLY A 75 16.12 10.37 27.73
N SER A 76 15.20 10.71 26.82
CA SER A 76 14.20 11.76 27.06
C SER A 76 13.52 11.69 28.45
N ALA A 77 13.45 12.81 29.16
CA ALA A 77 12.78 12.88 30.47
C ALA A 77 11.27 12.57 30.37
N ASN A 78 10.67 12.76 29.20
CA ASN A 78 9.26 12.47 28.97
C ASN A 78 9.07 10.98 28.60
N PRO A 79 8.32 10.20 29.41
CA PRO A 79 8.04 8.79 29.13
C PRO A 79 7.34 8.56 27.79
N PHE A 80 6.49 9.49 27.36
CA PHE A 80 5.82 9.41 26.06
C PHE A 80 6.81 9.47 24.91
N VAL A 81 7.77 10.41 24.97
CA VAL A 81 8.80 10.56 23.94
C VAL A 81 9.71 9.34 23.91
N LYS A 82 10.16 8.83 25.06
CA LYS A 82 10.88 7.55 25.14
C LYS A 82 10.10 6.40 24.48
N GLY A 83 8.79 6.35 24.67
CA GLY A 83 7.91 5.35 24.06
C GLY A 83 7.88 5.42 22.53
N LEU A 84 7.85 6.63 21.96
CA LEU A 84 7.86 6.85 20.50
C LEU A 84 9.17 6.39 19.84
N PHE A 85 10.29 6.54 20.53
CA PHE A 85 11.62 6.15 20.01
C PHE A 85 12.06 4.75 20.46
N SER A 86 11.13 3.94 20.96
CA SER A 86 11.37 2.54 21.29
C SER A 86 11.42 1.65 20.03
N THR A 87 12.07 0.49 20.15
CA THR A 87 12.23 -0.51 19.07
C THR A 87 10.92 -1.06 18.50
N LYS A 88 9.79 -0.81 19.16
CA LYS A 88 8.45 -1.18 18.66
C LYS A 88 7.94 -0.21 17.58
N ALA A 89 8.34 1.06 17.67
CA ALA A 89 7.85 2.13 16.80
C ALA A 89 8.86 2.47 15.69
N ILE A 90 10.16 2.28 15.92
CA ILE A 90 11.23 2.56 14.96
C ILE A 90 12.02 1.29 14.68
N ALA A 91 12.28 1.00 13.41
CA ALA A 91 13.17 -0.08 13.02
C ALA A 91 14.63 0.39 13.14
N THR A 92 15.39 -0.22 14.05
CA THR A 92 16.79 0.15 14.30
C THR A 92 17.72 -1.01 13.96
N GLN A 93 18.81 -0.74 13.25
CA GLN A 93 19.90 -1.70 13.04
C GLN A 93 21.04 -1.39 13.99
N ALA A 94 21.42 -2.34 14.83
CA ALA A 94 22.53 -2.19 15.75
C ALA A 94 23.87 -2.61 15.13
N HIS A 95 24.97 -2.11 15.70
CA HIS A 95 26.32 -2.51 15.34
C HIS A 95 26.58 -3.97 15.75
N ARG A 96 27.22 -4.78 14.88
CA ARG A 96 27.44 -6.23 15.14
C ARG A 96 28.23 -6.56 16.41
N LYS A 97 29.03 -5.61 16.89
CA LYS A 97 29.85 -5.79 18.10
C LYS A 97 29.20 -5.24 19.36
N ASN A 98 28.34 -4.22 19.24
CA ASN A 98 27.72 -3.51 20.35
C ASN A 98 26.24 -3.25 20.02
N GLU A 99 25.33 -3.93 20.73
CA GLU A 99 23.89 -3.84 20.47
C GLU A 99 23.27 -2.48 20.87
N ASP A 100 23.96 -1.72 21.73
CA ASP A 100 23.53 -0.38 22.15
C ASP A 100 23.79 0.70 21.10
N ILE A 101 24.71 0.46 20.16
CA ILE A 101 25.06 1.43 19.11
C ILE A 101 24.14 1.24 17.92
N ILE A 102 23.28 2.21 17.67
CA ILE A 102 22.38 2.24 16.52
C ILE A 102 23.15 2.78 15.31
N VAL A 103 23.23 1.99 14.24
CA VAL A 103 23.93 2.35 12.99
C VAL A 103 22.96 2.95 11.97
N SER A 104 21.71 2.50 11.98
CA SER A 104 20.67 3.05 11.13
C SER A 104 19.31 2.97 11.82
N ALA A 105 18.46 3.95 11.55
CA ALA A 105 17.09 4.01 12.03
C ALA A 105 16.15 4.33 10.88
N GLN A 106 15.05 3.61 10.80
CA GLN A 106 14.06 3.76 9.74
C GLN A 106 12.65 3.71 10.33
N GLN A 107 11.76 4.57 9.83
CA GLN A 107 10.36 4.46 10.17
C GLN A 107 9.73 3.26 9.42
N PRO A 108 9.15 2.27 10.11
CA PRO A 108 8.52 1.15 9.45
C PRO A 108 7.21 1.59 8.78
N ILE A 109 7.21 1.73 7.46
CA ILE A 109 6.01 2.02 6.66
C ILE A 109 5.23 0.71 6.43
N LYS A 110 4.67 0.14 7.48
CA LYS A 110 3.67 -0.95 7.31
C LYS A 110 2.33 -0.30 7.01
N PRO A 111 1.59 -0.75 5.99
CA PRO A 111 0.25 -0.23 5.75
C PRO A 111 -0.60 -0.49 7.00
N MET A 112 -1.21 0.56 7.56
CA MET A 112 -2.07 0.46 8.75
C MET A 112 -3.30 -0.44 8.50
N ARG A 113 -3.62 -0.68 7.23
CA ARG A 113 -4.69 -1.56 6.80
C ARG A 113 -4.12 -2.85 6.24
N THR A 114 -4.69 -3.96 6.70
CA THR A 114 -4.49 -5.27 6.08
C THR A 114 -4.88 -5.19 4.60
N PRO A 115 -4.10 -5.79 3.68
CA PRO A 115 -4.45 -5.82 2.27
C PRO A 115 -5.84 -6.42 2.07
N SER A 116 -6.66 -5.77 1.25
CA SER A 116 -8.00 -6.27 0.89
C SER A 116 -7.85 -7.57 0.10
N THR A 117 -8.19 -8.70 0.71
CA THR A 117 -8.20 -9.99 0.03
C THR A 117 -9.51 -10.16 -0.74
N ARG A 118 -9.42 -10.37 -2.06
CA ARG A 118 -10.59 -10.69 -2.87
C ARG A 118 -11.08 -12.10 -2.50
N ARG A 119 -12.22 -12.22 -1.83
CA ARG A 119 -12.90 -13.52 -1.68
C ARG A 119 -13.38 -13.97 -3.06
N LYS A 120 -12.94 -15.15 -3.52
CA LYS A 120 -13.52 -15.76 -4.72
C LYS A 120 -15.00 -16.07 -4.41
N GLY A 121 -15.94 -15.53 -5.21
CA GLY A 121 -17.35 -15.94 -5.18
C GLY A 121 -18.42 -14.85 -4.99
N THR A 122 -18.07 -13.61 -4.64
CA THR A 122 -19.11 -12.63 -4.22
C THR A 122 -19.75 -11.82 -5.36
N ILE A 123 -19.14 -11.73 -6.55
CA ILE A 123 -19.72 -10.96 -7.67
C ILE A 123 -19.70 -11.82 -8.93
N LYS A 124 -20.86 -12.39 -9.28
CA LYS A 124 -21.12 -12.84 -10.65
C LYS A 124 -21.13 -11.57 -11.50
N ARG A 125 -20.02 -11.28 -12.19
CA ARG A 125 -20.03 -10.25 -13.24
C ARG A 125 -20.99 -10.74 -14.31
N MET A 126 -22.09 -10.02 -14.50
CA MET A 126 -22.88 -10.17 -15.72
C MET A 126 -21.95 -9.89 -16.89
N ALA A 127 -21.93 -10.82 -17.85
CA ALA A 127 -21.20 -10.61 -19.09
C ALA A 127 -21.81 -9.39 -19.78
N MET A 128 -20.96 -8.42 -20.11
CA MET A 128 -21.32 -7.31 -20.98
C MET A 128 -21.77 -7.95 -22.31
N LEU A 129 -23.04 -7.79 -22.68
CA LEU A 129 -23.52 -8.22 -23.99
C LEU A 129 -22.63 -7.55 -25.03
N ARG A 130 -21.92 -8.38 -25.82
CA ARG A 130 -21.48 -7.95 -27.13
C ARG A 130 -22.75 -7.79 -27.96
N GLU A 131 -23.07 -6.57 -28.36
CA GLU A 131 -23.94 -6.36 -29.52
C GLU A 131 -23.28 -7.10 -30.70
N ASP A 132 -24.08 -7.91 -31.39
CA ASP A 132 -23.77 -8.75 -32.56
C ASP A 132 -23.93 -10.25 -32.29
N ALA A 133 -25.14 -10.68 -31.90
CA ALA A 133 -25.63 -12.03 -32.16
C ALA A 133 -27.17 -12.10 -32.10
N ALA A 134 -27.76 -12.35 -33.26
CA ALA A 134 -29.08 -12.96 -33.51
C ALA A 134 -30.34 -12.14 -33.17
N VAL A 135 -30.82 -11.42 -34.19
CA VAL A 135 -32.25 -11.36 -34.53
C VAL A 135 -32.60 -12.69 -35.20
N GLU A 136 -33.57 -13.42 -34.63
CA GLU A 136 -34.44 -14.46 -35.20
C GLU A 136 -34.97 -15.26 -34.00
N GLU A 137 -36.25 -15.56 -33.80
CA GLU A 137 -37.52 -15.15 -34.37
C GLU A 137 -38.55 -15.47 -33.28
N GLN A 138 -39.62 -14.67 -33.25
CA GLN A 138 -40.71 -14.78 -32.30
C GLN A 138 -41.69 -15.85 -32.79
N GLU A 139 -41.74 -17.01 -32.14
CA GLU A 139 -42.94 -17.86 -32.20
C GLU A 139 -43.43 -18.23 -30.79
N ARG A 140 -44.71 -17.94 -30.62
CA ARG A 140 -45.57 -18.29 -29.49
C ARG A 140 -45.71 -19.80 -29.46
N ASP A 141 -45.84 -20.36 -28.25
CA ASP A 141 -47.05 -21.11 -27.94
C ASP A 141 -47.25 -21.11 -26.43
N ASP A 142 -48.35 -20.45 -26.06
CA ASP A 142 -49.02 -20.60 -24.78
C ASP A 142 -49.66 -21.99 -24.79
N ASP A 143 -49.25 -22.90 -23.92
CA ASP A 143 -50.08 -24.05 -23.54
C ASP A 143 -49.86 -24.45 -22.07
N ASP A 144 -50.88 -24.07 -21.29
CA ASP A 144 -51.45 -24.76 -20.14
C ASP A 144 -50.63 -25.00 -18.87
N ALA A 145 -50.70 -23.99 -18.01
CA ALA A 145 -50.85 -24.19 -16.57
C ALA A 145 -52.26 -24.72 -16.23
N ARG A 146 -52.38 -26.01 -15.89
CA ARG A 146 -53.43 -26.65 -15.06
C ARG A 146 -52.94 -28.10 -14.83
N ILE A 147 -52.69 -28.59 -13.62
CA ILE A 147 -53.68 -28.89 -12.59
C ILE A 147 -53.00 -28.96 -11.20
N GLN A 148 -53.69 -28.33 -10.25
CA GLN A 148 -53.54 -28.33 -8.79
C GLN A 148 -53.31 -29.72 -8.14
N GLY A 149 -52.61 -29.74 -7.01
CA GLY A 149 -52.38 -30.97 -6.22
C GLY A 149 -53.53 -31.46 -5.33
N ARG A 150 -53.21 -32.52 -4.57
CA ARG A 150 -53.70 -32.93 -3.21
C ARG A 150 -54.26 -34.37 -3.11
N SER A 151 -53.88 -35.03 -2.00
CA SER A 151 -54.44 -36.23 -1.31
C SER A 151 -54.30 -37.59 -1.99
N GLU A 152 -53.57 -38.57 -1.42
CA GLU A 152 -53.88 -39.46 -0.25
C GLU A 152 -54.68 -40.74 -0.59
N TYR A 153 -54.27 -41.84 0.06
CA TYR A 153 -54.90 -43.17 0.27
C TYR A 153 -54.90 -44.26 -0.82
N LEU A 154 -53.96 -45.20 -0.65
CA LEU A 154 -54.15 -46.63 -0.31
C LEU A 154 -55.44 -47.33 -0.78
N VAL A 155 -55.29 -48.35 -1.65
CA VAL A 155 -55.70 -49.77 -1.43
C VAL A 155 -54.74 -50.67 -2.19
#